data_AF-A0A354W6U0-F1
#
_entry.id   AF-A0A354W6U0-F1
#
_cell.length_a   1.000
_cell.length_b   1.000
_cell.length_c   1.000
_cell.angle_alpha   90.00
_cell.angle_beta   90.00
_cell.angle_gamma   90.00
#
_symmetry.space_group_name_H-M   'P 1'
#
loop_
_entity.id
_entity.type
_entity.pdbx_description
1 polymer ?
#
loop_
_entity_poly.entity_id
_entity_poly.type
_entity_poly.pdbx_seq_one_letter_code
_entity_poly.pdbx_strand_id
1 'polypeptide(L)'
;MEPAPNMKARLRKWYKRRKRNGQSEFFRRVMRYVEPKKFYEDNLFSPESDAADWWRVCWVFEKVMLLLGVTAAIENIWWLLPILFFPFSMSWLYRAAVEGKVGTGYPYPEPGDVMGIVFFGWIIGVACLIWFGVAV
;
A
#
# COMPACT_ATOMS: atom_id res chain seq x y z
N MET A 1 25.36 18.57 -16.72
CA MET A 1 25.19 19.79 -15.89
C MET A 1 24.43 19.40 -14.64
N GLU A 2 25.11 19.24 -13.50
CA GLU A 2 24.44 18.94 -12.22
C GLU A 2 23.79 20.21 -11.64
N PRO A 3 22.55 20.12 -11.13
CA PRO A 3 21.90 21.27 -10.52
C PRO A 3 22.55 21.62 -9.17
N ALA A 4 22.83 22.92 -8.98
CA ALA A 4 23.48 23.48 -7.80
C ALA A 4 22.83 23.02 -6.48
N PRO A 5 23.61 22.79 -5.41
CA PRO A 5 23.15 22.12 -4.17
C PRO A 5 21.96 22.82 -3.50
N ASN A 6 21.84 24.15 -3.62
CA ASN A 6 20.74 24.92 -3.04
C ASN A 6 19.40 24.70 -3.78
N MET A 7 19.43 24.36 -5.08
CA MET A 7 18.23 24.10 -5.88
C MET A 7 17.58 22.76 -5.53
N LYS A 8 18.39 21.72 -5.28
CA LYS A 8 17.90 20.41 -4.79
C LYS A 8 17.21 20.55 -3.42
N ALA A 9 17.75 21.38 -2.53
CA ALA A 9 17.15 21.64 -1.22
C ALA A 9 15.81 22.40 -1.32
N ARG A 10 15.71 23.40 -2.20
CA ARG A 10 14.45 24.13 -2.46
C ARG A 10 13.39 23.22 -3.09
N LEU A 11 13.76 22.38 -4.04
CA LEU A 11 12.86 21.41 -4.66
C LEU A 11 12.34 20.38 -3.64
N ARG A 12 13.21 19.86 -2.76
CA ARG A 12 12.77 18.99 -1.65
C ARG A 12 11.78 19.69 -0.72
N LYS A 13 12.05 20.93 -0.32
CA LYS A 13 11.14 21.71 0.54
C LYS A 13 9.79 21.96 -0.12
N TRP A 14 9.80 22.32 -1.41
CA TRP A 14 8.59 22.56 -2.17
C TRP A 14 7.78 21.28 -2.38
N TYR A 15 8.43 20.18 -2.74
CA TYR A 15 7.81 18.86 -2.87
C TYR A 15 7.18 18.40 -1.55
N LYS A 16 7.89 18.53 -0.42
CA LYS A 16 7.35 18.24 0.92
C LYS A 16 6.13 19.10 1.25
N ARG A 17 6.15 20.41 0.94
CA ARG A 17 4.98 21.29 1.13
C ARG A 17 3.79 20.88 0.27
N ARG A 18 4.02 20.53 -0.99
CA ARG A 18 2.96 20.12 -1.91
C ARG A 18 2.35 18.77 -1.52
N LYS A 19 3.18 17.82 -1.10
CA LYS A 19 2.74 16.53 -0.55
C LYS A 19 1.90 16.73 0.72
N ARG A 20 2.32 17.63 1.61
CA ARG A 20 1.59 18.02 2.82
C ARG A 20 0.24 18.69 2.53
N ASN A 21 0.16 19.53 1.49
CA ASN A 21 -1.10 20.16 1.08
C ASN A 21 -2.03 19.25 0.26
N GLY A 22 -1.53 18.11 -0.25
CA GLY A 22 -2.30 17.19 -1.10
C GLY A 22 -3.08 16.12 -0.32
N GLN A 23 -2.64 15.75 0.89
CA GLN A 23 -3.41 14.87 1.77
C GLN A 23 -4.45 15.71 2.54
N SER A 24 -5.73 15.42 2.36
CA SER A 24 -6.78 16.14 3.10
C SER A 24 -6.62 15.89 4.61
N GLU A 25 -6.70 16.96 5.41
CA GLU A 25 -6.69 16.88 6.89
C GLU A 25 -7.76 15.91 7.42
N PHE A 26 -8.86 15.75 6.67
CA PHE A 26 -9.91 14.78 6.94
C PHE A 26 -9.42 13.33 6.78
N PHE A 27 -8.73 13.02 5.67
CA PHE A 27 -8.17 11.69 5.43
C PHE A 27 -7.22 11.28 6.55
N ARG A 28 -6.33 12.17 6.97
CA ARG A 28 -5.43 11.94 8.11
C ARG A 28 -6.21 11.67 9.39
N ARG A 29 -7.27 12.43 9.67
CA ARG A 29 -8.11 12.22 10.85
C ARG A 29 -8.80 10.85 10.86
N VAL A 30 -9.35 10.43 9.72
CA VAL A 30 -9.99 9.11 9.58
C VAL A 30 -8.96 7.99 9.77
N MET A 31 -7.79 8.12 9.14
CA MET A 31 -6.75 7.09 9.24
C MET A 31 -6.21 6.92 10.67
N ARG A 32 -6.18 7.97 11.51
CA ARG A 32 -5.79 7.84 12.93
C ARG A 32 -6.64 6.87 13.74
N TYR A 33 -7.91 6.66 13.38
CA TYR A 33 -8.77 5.72 14.09
C TYR A 33 -8.47 4.26 13.74
N VAL A 34 -7.87 4.03 12.58
CA VAL A 34 -7.70 2.69 11.99
C VAL A 34 -6.24 2.26 11.98
N GLU A 35 -5.32 3.22 11.95
CA GLU A 35 -3.90 2.95 12.01
C GLU A 35 -3.55 2.12 13.25
N PRO A 36 -2.77 1.04 13.09
CA PRO A 36 -2.24 0.28 14.22
C PRO A 36 -1.55 1.21 15.22
N LYS A 37 -1.87 1.07 16.50
CA LYS A 37 -1.24 1.85 17.58
C LYS A 37 0.30 1.77 17.57
N LYS A 38 0.85 0.69 17.00
CA LYS A 38 2.29 0.49 16.77
C LYS A 38 2.95 1.62 15.94
N PHE A 39 2.19 2.34 15.11
CA PHE A 39 2.67 3.51 14.36
C PHE A 39 2.86 4.77 15.22
N TYR A 40 2.37 4.79 16.46
CA TYR A 40 2.40 5.94 17.36
C TYR A 40 3.29 5.77 18.60
N GLU A 41 3.68 4.54 18.92
CA GLU A 41 4.76 4.29 19.90
C GLU A 41 6.08 4.77 19.31
N ASP A 42 6.96 5.35 20.13
CA ASP A 42 8.24 6.03 19.82
C ASP A 42 9.20 5.23 18.91
N ASN A 43 8.76 4.98 17.68
CA ASN A 43 9.42 4.21 16.65
C ASN A 43 9.87 5.20 15.57
N LEU A 44 11.01 4.92 14.92
CA LEU A 44 11.54 5.72 13.81
C LEU A 44 10.57 5.88 12.61
N PHE A 45 9.42 5.20 12.63
CA PHE A 45 8.28 5.51 11.78
C PHE A 45 7.68 6.86 12.17
N SER A 46 8.17 7.94 11.56
CA SER A 46 7.41 9.18 11.62
C SER A 46 6.04 8.91 10.94
N PRO A 47 4.91 9.35 11.53
CA PRO A 47 3.58 9.23 10.90
C PRO A 47 3.48 9.99 9.56
N GLU A 48 4.52 10.75 9.21
CA GLU A 48 4.73 11.44 7.93
C GLU A 48 5.70 10.70 6.98
N SER A 49 6.10 9.47 7.29
CA SER A 49 7.01 8.68 6.44
C SER A 49 6.30 8.17 5.19
N ASP A 50 7.03 8.08 4.09
CA ASP A 50 6.49 7.64 2.81
C ASP A 50 5.87 6.23 2.89
N ALA A 51 6.43 5.33 3.71
CA ALA A 51 5.91 3.98 3.91
C ALA A 51 4.56 3.95 4.67
N ALA A 52 4.36 4.83 5.66
CA ALA A 52 3.08 4.97 6.33
C ALA A 52 1.99 5.51 5.38
N ASP A 53 2.36 6.43 4.49
CA ASP A 53 1.45 6.88 3.42
C ASP A 53 1.06 5.75 2.47
N TRP A 54 2.02 4.91 2.06
CA TRP A 54 1.74 3.74 1.23
C TRP A 54 0.86 2.72 1.95
N TRP A 55 1.09 2.48 3.25
CA TRP A 55 0.23 1.63 4.07
C TRP A 55 -1.22 2.12 4.06
N ARG A 56 -1.43 3.44 4.23
CA ARG A 56 -2.77 4.05 4.20
C ARG A 56 -3.46 3.85 2.85
N VAL A 57 -2.72 4.05 1.76
CA VAL A 57 -3.24 3.86 0.40
C VAL A 57 -3.63 2.40 0.17
N CYS A 58 -2.76 1.46 0.55
CA CYS A 58 -3.04 0.01 0.47
C CYS A 58 -4.28 -0.36 1.28
N TRP A 59 -4.43 0.18 2.49
CA TRP A 59 -5.59 -0.10 3.34
C TRP A 59 -6.90 0.36 2.68
N VAL A 60 -6.95 1.58 2.14
CA VAL A 60 -8.15 2.10 1.46
C VAL A 60 -8.43 1.32 0.18
N PHE A 61 -7.39 1.05 -0.60
CA PHE A 61 -7.46 0.26 -1.82
C PHE A 61 -8.06 -1.12 -1.56
N GLU A 62 -7.64 -1.81 -0.51
CA GLU A 62 -8.19 -3.10 -0.10
C GLU A 62 -9.70 -3.02 0.17
N LYS A 63 -10.21 -1.96 0.81
CA LYS A 63 -11.65 -1.80 1.07
C LYS A 63 -12.43 -1.57 -0.22
N VAL A 64 -11.91 -0.75 -1.13
CA VAL A 64 -12.54 -0.54 -2.44
C VAL A 64 -12.57 -1.84 -3.24
N MET A 65 -11.47 -2.59 -3.26
CA MET A 65 -11.39 -3.88 -3.96
C MET A 65 -12.33 -4.93 -3.36
N LEU A 66 -12.47 -4.99 -2.03
CA LEU A 66 -13.44 -5.89 -1.38
C LEU A 66 -14.88 -5.54 -1.75
N LEU A 67 -15.24 -4.25 -1.76
CA LEU A 67 -16.59 -3.82 -2.19
C LEU A 67 -16.86 -4.19 -3.65
N LEU A 68 -15.87 -4.01 -4.53
CA LEU A 68 -15.95 -4.43 -5.93
C LEU A 68 -16.05 -5.97 -6.06
N GLY A 69 -15.32 -6.72 -5.24
CA GLY A 69 -15.39 -8.18 -5.22
C GLY A 69 -16.75 -8.71 -4.77
N VAL A 70 -17.31 -8.12 -3.71
CA VAL A 70 -18.66 -8.49 -3.20
C VAL A 70 -19.73 -8.17 -4.23
N THR A 71 -19.67 -6.99 -4.86
CA THR A 71 -20.63 -6.63 -5.92
C THR A 71 -20.51 -7.54 -7.13
N ALA A 72 -19.29 -7.87 -7.58
CA ALA A 72 -19.08 -8.85 -8.64
C ALA A 72 -19.65 -10.24 -8.29
N ALA A 73 -19.52 -10.69 -7.03
CA ALA A 73 -20.08 -11.95 -6.58
C ALA A 73 -21.63 -11.95 -6.57
N ILE A 74 -22.25 -10.84 -6.13
CA ILE A 74 -23.71 -10.68 -6.14
C ILE A 74 -24.26 -10.73 -7.56
N GLU A 75 -23.59 -10.06 -8.50
CA GLU A 75 -23.94 -10.02 -9.93
C GLU A 75 -23.52 -11.31 -10.68
N ASN A 76 -22.98 -12.32 -9.99
CA ASN A 76 -22.51 -13.58 -10.57
C ASN A 76 -21.42 -13.41 -11.66
N ILE A 77 -20.60 -12.36 -11.57
CA ILE A 77 -19.51 -12.06 -12.49
C ILE A 77 -18.23 -12.75 -12.00
N TRP A 78 -18.17 -14.08 -12.17
CA TRP A 78 -17.12 -14.92 -11.61
C TRP A 78 -15.73 -14.68 -12.21
N TRP A 79 -15.64 -14.33 -13.50
CA TRP A 79 -14.37 -14.04 -14.17
C TRP A 79 -13.70 -12.75 -13.65
N LEU A 80 -14.46 -11.83 -13.05
CA LEU A 80 -13.94 -10.57 -12.52
C LEU A 80 -13.25 -10.76 -11.16
N LEU A 81 -13.64 -11.80 -10.40
CA LEU A 81 -13.07 -12.11 -9.10
C LEU A 81 -11.54 -12.35 -9.13
N PRO A 82 -10.96 -13.19 -10.01
CA PRO A 82 -9.51 -13.37 -10.06
C PRO A 82 -8.77 -12.09 -10.45
N ILE A 83 -9.37 -11.22 -11.28
CA ILE A 83 -8.80 -9.93 -11.68
C ILE A 83 -8.75 -8.96 -10.50
N LEU A 84 -9.77 -8.97 -9.64
CA LEU A 84 -9.81 -8.14 -8.42
C LEU A 84 -8.96 -8.74 -7.29
N PHE A 85 -8.90 -10.05 -7.19
CA PHE A 85 -8.16 -10.77 -6.15
C PHE A 85 -6.65 -10.57 -6.27
N PHE A 86 -6.10 -10.56 -7.48
CA PHE A 86 -4.67 -10.37 -7.70
C PHE A 86 -4.13 -9.06 -7.12
N PRO A 87 -4.60 -7.86 -7.53
CA PRO A 87 -4.11 -6.60 -6.96
C PRO A 87 -4.48 -6.44 -5.48
N PHE A 88 -5.62 -7.00 -5.04
CA PHE A 88 -5.98 -7.03 -3.62
C PHE A 88 -4.92 -7.78 -2.79
N SER A 89 -4.55 -8.98 -3.21
CA SER A 89 -3.57 -9.80 -2.50
C SER A 89 -2.16 -9.18 -2.50
N MET A 90 -1.76 -8.54 -3.59
CA MET A 90 -0.49 -7.79 -3.67
C MET A 90 -0.47 -6.59 -2.72
N SER A 91 -1.56 -5.82 -2.67
CA SER A 91 -1.72 -4.73 -1.70
C SER A 91 -1.66 -5.24 -0.27
N TRP A 92 -2.31 -6.36 0.00
CA TRP A 92 -2.32 -6.98 1.34
C TRP A 92 -0.95 -7.47 1.78
N LEU A 93 -0.21 -8.14 0.90
CA LEU A 93 1.17 -8.58 1.18
C LEU A 93 2.09 -7.40 1.48
N TYR A 94 2.01 -6.34 0.67
CA TYR A 94 2.79 -5.12 0.92
C TYR A 94 2.41 -4.48 2.26
N ARG A 95 1.10 -4.36 2.55
CA ARG A 95 0.60 -3.82 3.81
C ARG A 95 1.08 -4.63 5.01
N ALA A 96 1.00 -5.96 4.93
CA ALA A 96 1.47 -6.87 5.98
C ALA A 96 2.98 -6.78 6.21
N ALA A 97 3.77 -6.64 5.13
CA ALA A 97 5.22 -6.43 5.23
C ALA A 97 5.55 -5.11 5.95
N VAL A 98 4.84 -4.02 5.61
CA VAL A 98 5.01 -2.74 6.31
C VAL A 98 4.60 -2.86 7.77
N GLU A 99 3.44 -3.47 8.08
CA GLU A 99 2.97 -3.69 9.47
C GLU A 99 3.96 -4.52 10.31
N GLY A 100 4.53 -5.57 9.73
CA GLY A 100 5.50 -6.44 10.40
C GLY A 100 6.82 -5.73 10.75
N LYS A 101 7.14 -4.64 10.05
CA LYS A 101 8.32 -3.80 10.32
C LYS A 101 8.01 -2.60 11.22
N VAL A 102 6.75 -2.36 11.56
CA VAL A 102 6.39 -1.32 12.54
C VAL A 102 6.89 -1.75 13.92
N GLY A 103 7.94 -1.07 14.42
CA GLY A 103 8.56 -1.36 15.72
C GLY A 103 9.99 -1.88 15.66
N THR A 104 10.54 -2.18 14.48
CA THR A 104 11.91 -2.72 14.33
C THR A 104 12.97 -1.64 14.03
N GLY A 105 12.57 -0.37 13.96
CA GLY A 105 13.46 0.76 13.66
C GLY A 105 13.73 0.99 12.16
N TYR A 106 13.29 0.10 11.26
CA TYR A 106 13.45 0.23 9.80
C TYR A 106 12.11 0.45 9.10
N PRO A 107 11.87 1.64 8.52
CA PRO A 107 10.57 1.98 7.95
C PRO A 107 10.35 1.54 6.50
N TYR A 108 11.25 0.74 5.91
CA TYR A 108 11.17 0.34 4.51
C TYR A 108 11.24 -1.18 4.36
N PRO A 109 10.52 -1.75 3.36
CA PRO A 109 10.66 -3.15 3.03
C PRO A 109 12.11 -3.44 2.63
N GLU A 110 12.71 -4.43 3.27
CA GLU A 110 14.06 -4.87 2.93
C GLU A 110 14.04 -5.67 1.62
N PRO A 111 15.20 -5.84 0.96
CA PRO A 111 15.28 -6.66 -0.26
C PRO A 111 14.67 -8.07 -0.07
N GLY A 112 14.78 -8.66 1.12
CA GLY A 112 14.15 -9.94 1.45
C GLY A 112 12.62 -9.89 1.44
N ASP A 113 12.01 -8.83 1.99
CA ASP A 113 10.56 -8.64 1.96
C ASP A 113 10.08 -8.43 0.52
N VAL A 114 10.82 -7.66 -0.28
CA VAL A 114 10.52 -7.43 -1.70
C VAL A 114 10.60 -8.73 -2.50
N MET A 115 11.65 -9.53 -2.28
CA MET A 115 11.76 -10.85 -2.92
C MET A 115 10.61 -11.78 -2.54
N GLY A 116 10.22 -11.78 -1.26
CA GLY A 116 9.05 -12.52 -0.79
C GLY A 116 7.76 -12.08 -1.48
N ILE A 117 7.49 -10.77 -1.52
CA ILE A 117 6.32 -10.19 -2.19
C ILE A 117 6.30 -10.55 -3.68
N VAL A 118 7.45 -10.47 -4.37
CA VAL A 118 7.53 -10.81 -5.80
C VAL A 118 7.28 -12.31 -6.01
N PHE A 119 7.88 -13.17 -5.18
CA PHE A 119 7.70 -14.63 -5.29
C PHE A 119 6.24 -15.04 -5.04
N PHE A 120 5.63 -14.56 -3.95
CA PHE A 120 4.22 -14.81 -3.67
C PHE A 120 3.31 -14.17 -4.73
N GLY A 121 3.68 -13.01 -5.25
CA GLY A 121 2.99 -12.36 -6.36
C GLY A 121 2.95 -13.23 -7.62
N TRP A 122 4.04 -13.92 -7.96
CA TRP A 122 4.03 -14.89 -9.06
C TRP A 122 3.10 -16.08 -8.79
N ILE A 123 3.14 -16.66 -7.60
CA ILE A 123 2.27 -17.79 -7.24
C ILE A 123 0.80 -17.39 -7.33
N ILE A 124 0.44 -16.24 -6.74
CA ILE A 124 -0.92 -15.70 -6.77
C ILE A 124 -1.32 -15.36 -8.20
N GLY A 125 -0.43 -14.76 -8.98
CA GLY A 125 -0.68 -14.44 -10.40
C GLY A 125 -1.02 -15.68 -11.22
N VAL A 126 -0.25 -16.75 -11.07
CA VAL A 126 -0.53 -18.04 -11.74
C VAL A 126 -1.86 -18.62 -11.28
N ALA A 127 -2.14 -18.60 -9.97
CA ALA A 127 -3.42 -19.08 -9.45
C ALA A 127 -4.62 -18.27 -9.99
N CYS A 128 -4.50 -16.94 -10.07
CA CYS A 128 -5.51 -16.06 -10.66
C CYS A 128 -5.71 -16.32 -12.15
N LEU A 129 -4.65 -16.61 -12.91
CA LEU A 129 -4.77 -16.96 -14.33
C LEU A 129 -5.50 -18.29 -14.53
N ILE A 130 -5.17 -19.31 -13.72
CA ILE A 130 -5.87 -20.59 -13.75
C ILE A 130 -7.35 -20.39 -13.40
N TRP A 131 -7.63 -19.63 -12.33
CA TRP A 131 -9.00 -19.34 -11.93
C TRP A 131 -9.77 -18.57 -13.01
N PHE A 132 -9.16 -17.55 -13.62
CA PHE A 132 -9.75 -16.81 -14.72
C PHE A 132 -10.10 -17.73 -15.89
N GLY A 133 -9.19 -18.64 -16.28
CA GLY A 133 -9.45 -19.61 -17.35
C GLY A 133 -10.55 -20.63 -17.03
N VAL A 134 -10.84 -20.90 -15.76
CA VAL A 134 -11.96 -21.77 -15.33
C VAL A 134 -13.28 -21.00 -15.24
N ALA A 135 -13.22 -19.71 -14.95
CA ALA A 135 -14.39 -18.86 -14.71
C ALA A 135 -14.95 -18.17 -15.98
N VAL A 136 -14.23 -18.26 -17.10
CA VAL A 136 -14.64 -17.81 -18.45
C VAL A 136 -15.21 -18.99 -19.22
#